data_AF-A0A5E7Y345-F1
#
_entry.id   AF-A0A5E7Y345-F1
#
_cell.length_a   1.000
_cell.length_b   1.000
_cell.length_c   1.000
_cell.angle_alpha   90.00
_cell.angle_beta   90.00
_cell.angle_gamma   90.00
#
_symmetry.space_group_name_H-M   'P 1'
#
loop_
_entity.id
_entity.type
_entity.pdbx_description
1 polymer ?
#
loop_
_entity_poly.entity_id
_entity_poly.type
_entity_poly.pdbx_seq_one_letter_code
_entity_poly.pdbx_strand_id
1 'polypeptide(L)'
;MIHEPPPRPLRTLSRSVLRVMEAGGRFLLWLGPGLLVILPLVWLLNPHARDEVLAQGSVALLLWGAMAAGWHIVLVFLRWWMWWHRDERG
;
A
#
# COMPACT_ATOMS: atom_id res chain seq x y z
N MET A 1 13.26 30.51 -10.51
CA MET A 1 11.80 30.62 -10.73
C MET A 1 11.15 30.73 -9.37
N ILE A 2 10.45 31.82 -9.09
CA ILE A 2 9.77 32.04 -7.81
C ILE A 2 8.47 31.24 -7.89
N HIS A 3 8.42 30.10 -7.21
CA HIS A 3 7.21 29.30 -7.09
C HIS A 3 6.44 29.74 -5.85
N GLU A 4 5.23 30.26 -6.04
CA GLU A 4 4.33 30.59 -4.94
C GLU A 4 3.97 29.32 -4.14
N PRO A 5 3.86 29.41 -2.81
CA PRO A 5 3.47 28.29 -1.99
C PRO A 5 2.10 27.76 -2.43
N PRO A 6 1.89 26.43 -2.46
CA PRO A 6 0.59 25.89 -2.83
C PRO A 6 -0.48 26.49 -1.91
N PRO A 7 -1.58 27.04 -2.46
CA PRO A 7 -2.63 27.67 -1.68
C PRO A 7 -3.10 26.75 -0.55
N ARG A 8 -3.45 27.34 0.62
CA ARG A 8 -3.94 26.61 1.82
C ARG A 8 -4.83 25.39 1.52
N PRO A 9 -5.81 25.44 0.58
CA PRO A 9 -6.61 24.28 0.19
C PRO A 9 -5.79 23.05 -0.27
N LEU A 10 -4.72 23.24 -1.04
CA LEU A 10 -3.86 22.15 -1.52
C LEU A 10 -3.10 21.48 -0.37
N ARG A 11 -2.77 22.24 0.68
CA ARG A 11 -2.07 21.75 1.88
C ARG A 11 -2.95 20.88 2.75
N THR A 12 -4.23 21.21 2.85
CA THR A 12 -5.23 20.35 3.51
C THR A 12 -5.52 19.10 2.69
N LEU A 13 -5.60 19.24 1.36
CA LEU A 13 -5.85 18.13 0.45
C LEU A 13 -4.72 17.10 0.47
N SER A 14 -3.46 17.55 0.43
CA SER A 14 -2.29 16.65 0.50
C SER A 14 -2.18 15.89 1.82
N ARG A 15 -2.52 16.52 2.95
CA ARG A 15 -2.58 15.85 4.26
C ARG A 15 -3.70 14.81 4.33
N SER A 16 -4.87 15.13 3.79
CA SER A 16 -5.98 14.17 3.73
C SER A 16 -5.64 12.98 2.84
N VAL A 17 -5.03 13.22 1.68
CA VAL A 17 -4.53 12.16 0.78
C VAL A 17 -3.51 11.29 1.50
N LEU A 18 -2.54 11.87 2.23
CA LEU A 18 -1.57 11.08 2.99
C LEU A 18 -2.26 10.16 4.03
N ARG A 19 -3.26 10.67 4.76
CA ARG A 19 -3.99 9.85 5.74
C ARG A 19 -4.74 8.69 5.09
N VAL A 20 -5.39 8.95 3.94
CA VAL A 20 -6.07 7.88 3.18
C VAL A 20 -5.05 6.85 2.69
N MET A 21 -3.91 7.31 2.16
CA MET A 21 -2.84 6.42 1.73
C MET A 21 -2.27 5.58 2.89
N GLU A 22 -2.11 6.16 4.07
CA GLU A 22 -1.66 5.44 5.27
C GLU A 22 -2.71 4.45 5.79
N ALA A 23 -4.00 4.78 5.69
CA ALA A 23 -5.08 3.86 6.02
C ALA A 23 -5.14 2.69 5.03
N GLY A 24 -5.03 2.98 3.73
CA GLY A 24 -4.93 1.95 2.69
C GLY A 24 -3.71 1.05 2.87
N GLY A 25 -2.56 1.62 3.24
CA GLY A 25 -1.35 0.85 3.53
C GLY A 25 -1.52 -0.09 4.73
N ARG A 26 -2.19 0.38 5.80
CA ARG A 26 -2.54 -0.47 6.95
C ARG A 26 -3.48 -1.60 6.57
N PHE A 27 -4.52 -1.32 5.77
CA PHE A 27 -5.41 -2.36 5.26
C PHE A 27 -4.64 -3.41 4.44
N LEU A 28 -3.75 -2.97 3.55
CA LEU A 28 -2.91 -3.86 2.75
C LEU A 28 -2.01 -4.75 3.62
N LEU A 29 -1.44 -4.20 4.69
CA LEU A 29 -0.63 -4.96 5.64
C LEU A 29 -1.44 -6.04 6.37
N TRP A 30 -2.74 -5.84 6.62
CA TRP A 30 -3.61 -6.86 7.21
C TRP A 30 -4.03 -7.94 6.21
N LEU A 31 -4.07 -7.62 4.93
CA LEU A 31 -4.47 -8.56 3.87
C LEU A 31 -3.47 -9.72 3.71
N GLY A 32 -2.16 -9.47 3.90
CA GLY A 32 -1.12 -10.49 3.83
C GLY A 32 -1.25 -11.60 4.89
N PRO A 33 -1.29 -11.26 6.19
CA PRO A 33 -1.58 -12.22 7.25
C PRO A 33 -2.91 -12.96 7.04
N GLY A 34 -3.94 -12.27 6.55
CA GLY A 34 -5.20 -12.90 6.18
C GLY A 34 -5.01 -14.01 5.13
N LEU A 35 -4.26 -13.73 4.06
CA LEU A 35 -3.92 -14.74 3.05
C LEU A 35 -3.12 -15.90 3.63
N LEU A 36 -2.15 -15.63 4.51
CA LEU A 36 -1.33 -16.67 5.14
C LEU A 36 -2.14 -17.60 6.06
N VAL A 37 -3.20 -17.10 6.69
CA VAL A 37 -4.09 -17.90 7.55
C VAL A 37 -5.13 -18.65 6.72
N ILE A 38 -5.70 -18.02 5.70
CA ILE A 38 -6.78 -18.60 4.89
C ILE A 38 -6.24 -19.66 3.91
N LEU A 39 -5.08 -19.42 3.30
CA LEU A 39 -4.50 -20.33 2.32
C LEU A 39 -4.34 -21.78 2.81
N PRO A 40 -3.77 -22.07 4.00
CA PRO A 40 -3.66 -23.43 4.51
C PRO A 40 -5.03 -24.04 4.83
N LEU A 41 -6.01 -23.24 5.24
CA LEU A 41 -7.39 -23.74 5.46
C LEU A 41 -8.03 -24.17 4.14
N VAL A 42 -7.93 -23.34 3.09
CA VAL A 42 -8.45 -23.66 1.76
C VAL A 42 -7.74 -24.90 1.19
N TRP A 43 -6.43 -24.99 1.37
CA TRP A 43 -5.64 -26.14 0.94
C TRP A 43 -6.04 -27.44 1.67
N LEU A 44 -6.28 -27.36 2.99
CA LEU A 44 -6.72 -28.49 3.81
C LEU A 44 -8.11 -28.99 3.39
N LEU A 45 -9.04 -28.07 3.11
CA LEU A 45 -10.42 -28.37 2.75
C LEU A 45 -10.58 -28.88 1.31
N ASN A 46 -9.57 -28.69 0.45
CA ASN A 46 -9.62 -29.06 -0.98
C ASN A 46 -8.51 -30.05 -1.36
N PRO A 47 -8.55 -31.30 -0.86
CA PRO A 47 -7.48 -32.28 -1.09
C PRO A 47 -7.32 -32.67 -2.56
N HIS A 48 -8.37 -32.55 -3.38
CA HIS A 48 -8.36 -32.89 -4.80
C HIS A 48 -7.71 -31.82 -5.70
N ALA A 49 -7.48 -30.60 -5.19
CA ALA A 49 -7.00 -29.46 -5.96
C ALA A 49 -5.81 -28.76 -5.28
N ARG A 50 -5.01 -29.51 -4.51
CA ARG A 50 -3.91 -28.96 -3.69
C ARG A 50 -2.91 -28.13 -4.50
N ASP A 51 -2.49 -28.64 -5.65
CA ASP A 51 -1.49 -27.98 -6.49
C ASP A 51 -2.04 -26.67 -7.09
N GLU A 52 -3.30 -26.68 -7.52
CA GLU A 52 -3.99 -25.49 -8.03
C GLU A 52 -4.15 -24.42 -6.93
N VAL A 53 -4.56 -24.83 -5.72
CA VAL A 53 -4.69 -23.91 -4.58
C VAL A 53 -3.33 -23.30 -4.20
N LEU A 54 -2.25 -24.09 -4.23
CA LEU A 54 -0.91 -23.57 -3.97
C LEU A 54 -0.44 -22.63 -5.07
N ALA A 55 -0.69 -22.95 -6.35
CA ALA A 55 -0.33 -22.09 -7.47
C ALA A 55 -1.06 -20.74 -7.39
N GLN A 56 -2.38 -20.76 -7.23
CA GLN A 56 -3.20 -19.55 -7.09
C GLN A 56 -2.84 -18.76 -5.83
N GLY A 57 -2.60 -19.45 -4.71
CA GLY A 57 -2.16 -18.84 -3.46
C GLY A 57 -0.80 -18.14 -3.59
N SER A 58 0.14 -18.76 -4.29
CA SER A 58 1.47 -18.19 -4.55
C SER A 58 1.37 -16.95 -5.43
N VAL A 59 0.55 -16.99 -6.49
CA VAL A 59 0.29 -15.82 -7.34
C VAL A 59 -0.37 -14.70 -6.54
N ALA A 60 -1.36 -15.02 -5.70
CA ALA A 60 -2.02 -14.03 -4.85
C ALA A 60 -1.04 -13.37 -3.86
N LEU A 61 -0.13 -14.14 -3.25
CA LEU A 61 0.92 -13.61 -2.37
C LEU A 61 1.92 -12.73 -3.13
N LEU A 62 2.31 -13.10 -4.34
CA LEU A 62 3.19 -12.29 -5.19
C LEU A 62 2.53 -10.97 -5.58
N LEU A 63 1.27 -11.00 -6.02
CA LEU A 63 0.49 -9.81 -6.34
C LEU A 63 0.34 -8.90 -5.12
N TRP A 64 0.01 -9.47 -3.96
CA TRP A 64 -0.06 -8.73 -2.71
C TRP A 64 1.28 -8.07 -2.36
N GLY A 65 2.39 -8.80 -2.46
CA GLY A 65 3.74 -8.29 -2.20
C GLY A 65 4.11 -7.15 -3.15
N ALA A 66 3.81 -7.29 -4.44
CA ALA A 66 4.04 -6.25 -5.45
C ALA A 66 3.19 -4.99 -5.15
N MET A 67 1.91 -5.17 -4.80
CA MET A 67 1.05 -4.05 -4.40
C MET A 67 1.58 -3.36 -3.13
N ALA A 68 2.03 -4.11 -2.13
CA ALA A 68 2.58 -3.57 -0.90
C ALA A 68 3.86 -2.77 -1.14
N ALA A 69 4.77 -3.29 -1.97
CA ALA A 69 5.98 -2.59 -2.37
C ALA A 69 5.64 -1.30 -3.14
N GLY A 70 4.76 -1.37 -4.14
CA GLY A 70 4.31 -0.20 -4.90
C GLY A 70 3.65 0.87 -4.02
N TRP A 71 2.78 0.44 -3.10
CA TRP A 71 2.12 1.34 -2.15
C TRP A 71 3.12 2.04 -1.24
N HIS A 72 4.14 1.31 -0.77
CA HIS A 72 5.20 1.86 0.05
C HIS A 72 6.03 2.90 -0.71
N ILE A 73 6.40 2.63 -1.96
CA ILE A 73 7.12 3.58 -2.83
C ILE A 73 6.31 4.87 -3.00
N VAL A 74 5.01 4.76 -3.29
CA VAL A 74 4.11 5.93 -3.44
C VAL A 74 4.03 6.73 -2.14
N LEU A 75 3.89 6.07 -0.99
CA LEU A 75 3.87 6.73 0.32
C LEU A 75 5.18 7.46 0.63
N VAL A 76 6.32 6.82 0.38
CA VAL A 76 7.65 7.41 0.59
C VAL A 76 7.83 8.63 -0.32
N PHE A 77 7.46 8.51 -1.59
CA PHE A 77 7.50 9.60 -2.55
C PHE A 77 6.62 10.79 -2.12
N LEU A 78 5.37 10.54 -1.73
CA LEU A 78 4.45 11.57 -1.23
C LEU A 78 5.00 12.29 0.01
N ARG A 79 5.58 11.54 0.95
CA ARG A 79 6.20 12.11 2.16
C ARG A 79 7.40 12.99 1.82
N TRP A 80 8.28 12.50 0.95
CA TRP A 80 9.43 13.26 0.46
C TRP A 80 8.99 14.54 -0.26
N TRP A 81 8.02 14.44 -1.17
CA TRP A 81 7.47 15.60 -1.89
C TRP A 81 6.89 16.66 -0.96
N MET A 82 6.12 16.24 0.05
CA MET A 82 5.56 17.17 1.04
C MET A 82 6.62 17.79 1.96
N TRP A 83 7.69 17.06 2.27
CA TRP A 83 8.82 17.58 3.04
C TRP A 83 9.62 18.60 2.23
N TRP A 84 9.93 18.29 0.96
CA TRP A 84 10.65 19.19 0.05
C TRP A 84 9.98 20.57 -0.05
N HIS A 85 8.65 20.59 -0.27
CA HIS A 85 7.88 21.84 -0.30
C HIS A 85 7.64 22.51 1.06
N ARG A 86 8.11 21.90 2.14
CA ARG A 86 8.11 22.47 3.49
C ARG A 86 9.42 23.20 3.79
N ASP A 87 10.54 22.67 3.31
CA ASP A 87 11.90 23.16 3.57
C ASP A 87 12.30 24.34 2.67
N GLU A 88 11.67 24.52 1.51
CA GLU A 88 11.78 25.74 0.69
C GLU A 88 11.22 27.03 1.37
N ARG A 89 10.83 26.95 2.66
CA ARG A 89 10.30 28.06 3.48
C ARG A 89 11.12 28.39 4.73
N GLY A 90 12.32 27.84 4.85
CA GLY A 90 13.32 28.25 5.84
C GLY A 90 14.17 29.38 5.30
#